data_AF-K7L5H4-F1
#
_entry.id   AF-K7L5H4-F1
#
_cell.length_a   1.000
_cell.length_b   1.000
_cell.length_c   1.000
_cell.angle_alpha   90.00
_cell.angle_beta   90.00
_cell.angle_gamma   90.00
#
_symmetry.space_group_name_H-M   'P 1'
#
loop_
_entity.id
_entity.type
_entity.pdbx_description
1 polymer ?
#
loop_
_entity_poly.entity_id
_entity_poly.type
_entity_poly.pdbx_seq_one_letter_code
_entity_poly.pdbx_strand_id
1 'polypeptide(L)'
;MAPNHRLLQQGTNQTQAYRVNDLELSYLNHPKFYPIPPSIGNLPYLEFLSIISTPNIVGTIPSTITKLTKLRDLYIRFTNLSGHMPHFLSQIKTLKVIDLSNNCNELSGNLPAWLPSLPNFSEISFDANRISGSFSKSLTG
;
A
#
# COMPACT_ATOMS: atom_id res chain seq x y z
N MET A 1 22.12 9.72 -1.15
CA MET A 1 22.04 8.37 -0.52
C MET A 1 21.07 7.56 -1.35
N ALA A 2 21.53 6.49 -2.00
CA ALA A 2 20.68 5.63 -2.81
C ALA A 2 19.86 4.69 -1.88
N PRO A 3 18.57 4.42 -2.17
CA PRO A 3 17.82 3.42 -1.43
C PRO A 3 18.30 2.02 -1.81
N ASN A 4 18.53 1.20 -0.80
CA ASN A 4 18.92 -0.20 -0.94
C ASN A 4 17.78 -1.00 -1.59
N HIS A 5 17.96 -1.39 -2.85
CA HIS A 5 17.16 -2.44 -3.48
C HIS A 5 17.56 -3.80 -2.89
N ARG A 6 16.93 -4.22 -1.79
CA ARG A 6 16.99 -5.62 -1.33
C ARG A 6 15.81 -6.37 -1.92
N LEU A 7 16.04 -7.04 -3.04
CA LEU A 7 15.02 -7.87 -3.69
C LEU A 7 15.63 -9.13 -4.32
N LEU A 8 16.22 -10.01 -3.52
CA LEU A 8 16.55 -11.39 -3.91
C LEU A 8 16.64 -12.27 -2.66
N GLN A 9 15.61 -13.10 -2.40
CA GLN A 9 15.83 -14.33 -1.62
C GLN A 9 16.36 -15.40 -2.59
N GLN A 10 17.57 -15.88 -2.33
CA GLN A 10 18.22 -16.93 -3.13
C GLN A 10 17.65 -18.31 -2.76
N GLY A 11 16.95 -18.93 -3.70
CA GLY A 11 16.81 -20.38 -3.80
C GLY A 11 17.70 -20.89 -4.93
N THR A 12 18.51 -21.90 -4.67
CA THR A 12 19.43 -22.49 -5.63
C THR A 12 18.71 -23.47 -6.56
N ASN A 13 19.07 -23.41 -7.86
CA ASN A 13 18.88 -24.40 -8.94
C ASN A 13 17.59 -24.38 -9.79
N GLN A 14 17.81 -24.02 -11.07
CA GLN A 14 17.07 -24.29 -12.32
C GLN A 14 15.67 -23.64 -12.51
N THR A 15 15.64 -22.56 -13.29
CA THR A 15 14.44 -21.80 -13.76
C THR A 15 13.50 -21.33 -12.65
N GLN A 16 14.03 -20.75 -11.58
CA GLN A 16 13.21 -19.98 -10.64
C GLN A 16 13.00 -18.58 -11.21
N ALA A 17 11.83 -18.34 -11.81
CA ALA A 17 11.36 -16.98 -12.06
C ALA A 17 11.47 -16.21 -10.74
N TYR A 18 12.31 -15.18 -10.72
CA TYR A 18 12.58 -14.37 -9.53
C TYR A 18 11.25 -13.93 -8.90
N ARG A 19 10.94 -14.47 -7.72
CA ARG A 19 9.73 -14.14 -6.98
C ARG A 19 10.00 -12.88 -6.17
N VAL A 20 9.26 -11.83 -6.50
CA VAL A 20 9.28 -10.55 -5.77
C VAL A 20 8.23 -10.66 -4.67
N ASN A 21 8.69 -10.86 -3.44
CA ASN A 21 7.82 -10.92 -2.25
C ASN A 21 7.82 -9.59 -1.49
N ASP A 22 8.89 -8.82 -1.58
CA ASP A 22 9.06 -7.56 -0.86
C ASP A 22 9.39 -6.47 -1.87
N LEU A 23 8.70 -5.34 -1.87
CA LEU A 23 9.01 -4.23 -2.76
C LEU A 23 9.11 -2.93 -1.95
N GLU A 24 10.34 -2.45 -1.83
CA GLU A 24 10.69 -1.18 -1.19
C GLU A 24 10.93 -0.12 -2.27
N LEU A 25 10.08 0.90 -2.29
CA LEU A 25 10.16 2.07 -3.18
C LEU A 25 10.25 3.38 -2.38
N SER A 26 10.75 3.30 -1.15
CA SER A 26 10.85 4.46 -0.26
C SER A 26 12.05 5.34 -0.57
N TYR A 27 11.95 6.60 -0.14
CA TYR A 27 12.99 7.63 -0.28
C TYR A 27 13.44 7.87 -1.72
N LEU A 28 12.58 7.53 -2.69
CA LEU A 28 12.84 7.84 -4.08
C LEU A 28 12.61 9.34 -4.29
N ASN A 29 13.61 10.01 -4.87
CA ASN A 29 13.48 11.39 -5.32
C ASN A 29 13.55 11.40 -6.84
N HIS A 30 12.53 11.97 -7.48
CA HIS A 30 12.43 12.01 -8.93
C HIS A 30 12.08 13.43 -9.39
N PRO A 31 12.62 13.93 -10.51
CA PRO A 31 12.37 15.31 -10.96
C PRO A 31 10.91 15.57 -11.38
N LYS A 32 10.14 14.51 -11.64
CA LYS A 32 8.73 14.58 -12.04
C LYS A 32 7.86 13.85 -11.04
N PHE A 33 6.63 14.31 -10.88
CA PHE A 33 5.57 13.57 -10.21
C PHE A 33 5.15 12.36 -11.04
N TYR A 34 4.80 11.25 -10.38
CA TYR A 34 4.37 10.02 -11.02
C TYR A 34 3.41 9.23 -10.13
N PRO A 35 2.48 8.46 -10.69
CA PRO A 35 1.59 7.62 -9.90
C PRO A 35 2.24 6.29 -9.52
N ILE A 36 1.61 5.58 -8.59
CA ILE A 36 1.87 4.14 -8.39
C ILE A 36 1.43 3.42 -9.69
N PRO A 37 2.33 2.74 -10.40
CA PRO A 37 2.00 2.18 -11.69
C PRO A 37 1.05 0.98 -11.54
N PRO A 38 0.03 0.84 -12.42
CA PRO A 38 -0.88 -0.31 -12.38
C PRO A 38 -0.18 -1.67 -12.53
N SER A 39 1.03 -1.69 -13.10
CA SER A 39 1.88 -2.89 -13.22
C SER A 39 2.32 -3.47 -11.87
N ILE A 40 2.15 -2.76 -10.76
CA ILE A 40 2.34 -3.33 -9.41
C ILE A 40 1.55 -4.62 -9.25
N GLY A 41 0.33 -4.69 -9.81
CA GLY A 41 -0.54 -5.88 -9.79
C GLY A 41 0.00 -7.09 -10.55
N ASN A 42 1.15 -6.99 -11.24
CA ASN A 42 1.82 -8.09 -11.91
C ASN A 42 2.85 -8.80 -11.01
N LEU A 43 2.85 -8.51 -9.71
CA LEU A 43 3.73 -9.13 -8.70
C LEU A 43 2.91 -10.08 -7.81
N PRO A 44 2.44 -11.24 -8.32
CA PRO A 44 1.43 -12.06 -7.62
C PRO A 44 1.89 -12.67 -6.29
N TYR A 45 3.20 -12.64 -6.02
CA TYR A 45 3.81 -13.14 -4.78
C TYR A 45 4.14 -12.04 -3.79
N LEU A 46 3.81 -10.77 -4.09
CA LEU A 46 4.14 -9.65 -3.22
C LEU A 46 3.39 -9.78 -1.87
N GLU A 47 4.16 -9.81 -0.79
CA GLU A 47 3.71 -9.85 0.60
C GLU A 47 3.91 -8.50 1.30
N PHE A 48 4.94 -7.74 0.91
CA PHE A 48 5.30 -6.45 1.50
C PHE A 48 5.45 -5.37 0.41
N LEU A 49 4.72 -4.27 0.54
CA LEU A 49 4.86 -3.08 -0.32
C LEU A 49 5.05 -1.84 0.55
N SER A 50 6.18 -1.15 0.33
CA SER A 50 6.54 0.04 1.09
C SER A 50 6.94 1.19 0.17
N ILE A 51 6.25 2.32 0.33
CA ILE A 51 6.49 3.59 -0.35
C ILE A 51 6.46 4.69 0.71
N ILE A 52 7.61 4.96 1.31
CA ILE A 52 7.76 5.90 2.42
C ILE A 52 8.56 7.11 1.96
N SER A 53 8.17 8.32 2.39
CA SER A 53 8.93 9.56 2.16
C SER A 53 9.33 9.75 0.69
N THR A 54 8.37 9.50 -0.20
CA THR A 54 8.53 9.62 -1.65
C THR A 54 7.55 10.69 -2.15
N PRO A 55 7.89 11.98 -1.99
CA PRO A 55 6.95 13.08 -2.20
C PRO A 55 6.53 13.24 -3.67
N ASN A 56 7.27 12.67 -4.61
CA ASN A 56 6.90 12.74 -6.03
C ASN A 56 5.79 11.75 -6.41
N ILE A 57 5.40 10.81 -5.54
CA ILE A 57 4.26 9.92 -5.78
C ILE A 57 2.96 10.71 -5.61
N VAL A 58 2.12 10.71 -6.64
CA VAL A 58 0.82 11.40 -6.70
C VAL A 58 -0.29 10.47 -7.19
N GLY A 59 -1.55 10.93 -7.15
CA GLY A 59 -2.69 10.18 -7.67
C GLY A 59 -3.16 9.08 -6.71
N THR A 60 -3.93 8.11 -7.21
CA THR A 60 -4.60 7.10 -6.39
C THR A 60 -3.81 5.80 -6.32
N ILE A 61 -4.15 4.95 -5.33
CA ILE A 61 -3.75 3.54 -5.37
C ILE A 61 -4.47 2.87 -6.56
N PRO A 62 -3.75 2.20 -7.47
CA PRO A 62 -4.39 1.54 -8.60
C PRO A 62 -5.19 0.32 -8.12
N SER A 63 -6.39 0.12 -8.67
CA SER A 63 -7.24 -1.03 -8.33
C SER A 63 -6.61 -2.37 -8.67
N THR A 64 -5.59 -2.41 -9.53
CA THR A 64 -4.80 -3.62 -9.81
C THR A 64 -4.05 -4.17 -8.60
N ILE A 65 -3.92 -3.39 -7.51
CA ILE A 65 -3.38 -3.88 -6.23
C ILE A 65 -4.19 -5.07 -5.69
N THR A 66 -5.47 -5.19 -6.07
CA THR A 66 -6.34 -6.33 -5.72
C THR A 66 -5.82 -7.68 -6.22
N LYS A 67 -4.95 -7.68 -7.24
CA LYS A 67 -4.29 -8.89 -7.75
C LYS A 67 -3.19 -9.41 -6.82
N LEU A 68 -2.76 -8.61 -5.85
CA LEU A 68 -1.73 -8.96 -4.89
C LEU A 68 -2.34 -9.79 -3.76
N THR A 69 -2.82 -10.99 -4.07
CA THR A 69 -3.56 -11.87 -3.14
C THR A 69 -2.71 -12.41 -1.98
N LYS A 70 -1.42 -12.09 -1.95
CA LYS A 70 -0.47 -12.43 -0.89
C LYS A 70 -0.07 -11.21 -0.04
N LEU A 71 -0.48 -10.01 -0.44
CA LEU A 71 -0.05 -8.78 0.20
C LEU A 71 -0.55 -8.73 1.65
N ARG A 72 0.40 -8.56 2.56
CA ARG A 72 0.20 -8.59 4.00
C ARG A 72 0.40 -7.20 4.58
N ASP A 73 1.45 -6.52 4.14
CA ASP A 73 1.89 -5.27 4.73
C ASP A 73 1.94 -4.20 3.62
N LEU A 74 1.09 -3.17 3.75
CA LEU A 74 1.00 -2.05 2.82
C LEU A 74 1.33 -0.74 3.54
N TYR A 75 2.47 -0.15 3.20
CA TYR A 75 2.89 1.17 3.68
C TYR A 75 2.98 2.15 2.51
N ILE A 76 2.15 3.20 2.52
CA ILE A 76 2.22 4.34 1.59
C ILE A 76 2.05 5.61 2.41
N ARG A 77 3.16 6.16 2.91
CA ARG A 77 3.15 7.29 3.84
C ARG A 77 4.18 8.36 3.51
N PHE A 78 3.87 9.60 3.88
CA PHE A 78 4.68 10.76 3.49
C PHE A 78 4.84 10.84 1.96
N THR A 79 3.73 10.68 1.24
CA THR A 79 3.63 10.89 -0.22
C THR A 79 2.56 11.94 -0.51
N ASN A 80 2.23 12.16 -1.79
CA ASN A 80 1.11 13.01 -2.21
C ASN A 80 -0.04 12.16 -2.79
N LEU A 81 -0.30 10.99 -2.18
CA LEU A 81 -1.41 10.13 -2.58
C LEU A 81 -2.74 10.89 -2.40
N SER A 82 -3.57 10.86 -3.43
CA SER A 82 -4.82 11.60 -3.48
C SER A 82 -6.03 10.72 -3.77
N GLY A 83 -7.22 11.32 -3.72
CA GLY A 83 -8.47 10.66 -4.02
C GLY A 83 -9.15 10.06 -2.78
N HIS A 84 -10.07 9.13 -3.02
CA HIS A 84 -10.88 8.54 -1.95
C HIS A 84 -10.22 7.30 -1.36
N MET A 85 -10.50 7.03 -0.08
CA MET A 85 -10.14 5.78 0.60
C MET A 85 -10.45 4.55 -0.29
N PRO A 86 -9.44 3.73 -0.66
CA PRO A 86 -9.59 2.63 -1.62
C PRO A 86 -10.39 1.44 -1.08
N HIS A 87 -11.70 1.41 -1.32
CA HIS A 87 -12.60 0.34 -0.86
C HIS A 87 -12.23 -1.07 -1.36
N PHE A 88 -11.53 -1.17 -2.49
CA PHE A 88 -11.07 -2.43 -3.04
C PHE A 88 -9.95 -3.10 -2.23
N LEU A 89 -9.30 -2.41 -1.28
CA LEU A 89 -8.35 -3.05 -0.36
C LEU A 89 -9.02 -4.17 0.47
N SER A 90 -10.33 -4.09 0.66
CA SER A 90 -11.15 -5.13 1.30
C SER A 90 -11.10 -6.50 0.59
N GLN A 91 -10.69 -6.54 -0.68
CA GLN A 91 -10.57 -7.77 -1.46
C GLN A 91 -9.27 -8.53 -1.15
N ILE A 92 -8.28 -7.87 -0.56
CA ILE A 92 -6.98 -8.47 -0.23
C ILE A 92 -7.05 -9.04 1.18
N LYS A 93 -7.61 -10.24 1.31
CA LYS A 93 -7.90 -10.88 2.61
C LYS A 93 -6.65 -11.24 3.43
N THR A 94 -5.46 -11.12 2.84
CA THR A 94 -4.18 -11.32 3.50
C THR A 94 -3.64 -10.10 4.23
N LEU A 95 -4.22 -8.90 4.01
CA LEU A 95 -3.75 -7.67 4.64
C LEU A 95 -3.83 -7.76 6.17
N LYS A 96 -2.70 -7.42 6.80
CA LYS A 96 -2.53 -7.29 8.25
C LYS A 96 -2.22 -5.84 8.64
N VAL A 97 -1.39 -5.17 7.84
CA VAL A 97 -0.99 -3.78 8.09
C VAL A 97 -1.36 -2.89 6.91
N ILE A 98 -2.00 -1.75 7.21
CA ILE A 98 -2.35 -0.71 6.24
C ILE A 98 -1.98 0.65 6.84
N ASP A 99 -0.86 1.22 6.40
CA ASP A 99 -0.47 2.58 6.72
C ASP A 99 -0.56 3.45 5.47
N LEU A 100 -1.61 4.27 5.39
CA LEU A 100 -1.76 5.31 4.35
C LEU A 100 -1.64 6.71 4.96
N SER A 101 -0.88 6.88 6.04
CA SER A 101 -0.78 8.14 6.78
C SER A 101 0.02 9.22 6.04
N ASN A 102 -0.18 10.48 6.42
CA ASN A 102 0.64 11.61 5.97
C ASN A 102 0.68 11.78 4.45
N ASN A 103 -0.46 11.65 3.76
CA ASN A 103 -0.56 11.88 2.31
C ASN A 103 -0.99 13.32 1.98
N CYS A 104 -0.30 14.29 2.59
CA CYS A 104 -0.44 15.73 2.35
C CYS A 104 -1.87 16.28 2.34
N ASN A 105 -2.78 15.68 3.12
CA ASN A 105 -4.20 16.03 3.16
C ASN A 105 -4.95 15.83 1.83
N GLU A 106 -4.41 15.05 0.89
CA GLU A 106 -5.06 14.77 -0.40
C GLU A 106 -5.87 13.48 -0.41
N LEU A 107 -5.55 12.55 0.51
CA LEU A 107 -6.38 11.36 0.72
C LEU A 107 -7.60 11.74 1.58
N SER A 108 -8.79 11.52 1.04
CA SER A 108 -10.06 11.93 1.65
C SER A 108 -11.10 10.81 1.64
N GLY A 109 -12.28 11.12 2.19
CA GLY A 109 -13.42 10.21 2.23
C GLY A 109 -13.63 9.64 3.63
N ASN A 110 -14.50 8.64 3.73
CA ASN A 110 -14.89 8.09 5.01
C ASN A 110 -13.93 7.03 5.52
N LEU A 111 -13.88 6.94 6.84
CA LEU A 111 -13.22 5.85 7.53
C LEU A 111 -13.75 4.51 6.97
N PRO A 112 -12.85 3.57 6.63
CA PRO A 112 -13.25 2.45 5.81
C PRO A 112 -14.12 1.43 6.55
N ALA A 113 -15.43 1.45 6.27
CA ALA A 113 -16.40 0.48 6.78
C ALA A 113 -16.07 -0.99 6.44
N TRP A 114 -15.13 -1.21 5.52
CA TRP A 114 -14.65 -2.52 5.12
C TRP A 114 -13.52 -3.07 6.01
N LEU A 115 -12.94 -2.27 6.91
CA LEU A 115 -11.87 -2.75 7.80
C LEU A 115 -12.24 -4.01 8.59
N PRO A 116 -13.44 -4.11 9.21
CA PRO A 116 -13.83 -5.32 9.93
C PRO A 116 -13.92 -6.57 9.04
N SER A 117 -14.02 -6.40 7.72
CA SER A 117 -14.11 -7.52 6.77
C SER A 117 -12.75 -8.17 6.45
N LEU A 118 -11.66 -7.63 7.01
CA LEU A 118 -10.31 -8.19 6.86
C LEU A 118 -10.02 -9.16 8.01
N PRO A 119 -9.80 -10.46 7.72
CA PRO A 119 -9.77 -11.50 8.75
C PRO A 119 -8.53 -11.48 9.65
N ASN A 120 -7.44 -10.83 9.22
CA ASN A 120 -6.14 -10.89 9.90
C ASN A 120 -5.58 -9.50 10.25
N PHE A 121 -6.43 -8.48 10.21
CA PHE A 121 -5.99 -7.11 10.28
C PHE A 121 -5.52 -6.73 11.70
N SER A 122 -4.37 -6.05 11.82
CA SER A 122 -3.74 -5.70 13.11
C SER A 122 -3.32 -4.24 13.28
N GLU A 123 -2.96 -3.52 12.21
CA GLU A 123 -2.43 -2.14 12.32
C GLU A 123 -2.90 -1.23 11.18
N ILE A 124 -3.57 -0.11 11.53
CA ILE A 124 -4.09 0.89 10.59
C ILE A 124 -3.45 2.19 11.02
N SER A 125 -2.92 2.94 10.07
CA SER A 125 -2.85 4.38 10.20
C SER A 125 -3.37 5.06 8.95
N PHE A 126 -4.29 6.00 9.16
CA PHE A 126 -4.73 6.96 8.15
C PHE A 126 -4.52 8.39 8.62
N ASP A 127 -3.66 8.58 9.62
CA ASP A 127 -3.44 9.87 10.27
C ASP A 127 -2.88 10.90 9.29
N ALA A 128 -3.06 12.19 9.61
CA ALA A 128 -2.61 13.29 8.76
C ALA A 128 -3.12 13.21 7.30
N ASN A 129 -4.40 12.84 7.16
CA ASN A 129 -5.19 12.89 5.93
C ASN A 129 -6.54 13.57 6.20
N ARG A 130 -7.35 13.81 5.16
CA ARG A 130 -8.70 14.39 5.27
C ARG A 130 -9.77 13.30 5.41
N ILE A 131 -9.50 12.28 6.23
CA ILE A 131 -10.45 11.19 6.44
C ILE A 131 -11.47 11.63 7.46
N SER A 132 -12.74 11.61 7.06
CA SER A 132 -13.87 11.91 7.93
C SER A 132 -14.51 10.64 8.50
N GLY A 133 -15.14 10.76 9.67
CA GLY A 133 -15.79 9.63 10.34
C GLY A 133 -15.06 9.20 11.60
N SER A 134 -15.71 8.34 12.37
CA SER A 134 -15.20 7.83 13.65
C SER A 134 -14.98 6.33 13.55
N PHE A 135 -13.85 5.84 14.07
CA PHE A 135 -13.60 4.40 14.25
C PHE A 135 -14.73 3.72 15.04
N SER A 136 -15.40 4.45 15.95
CA SER A 136 -16.47 3.90 16.78
C SER A 136 -17.69 3.40 15.99
N LYS A 137 -17.94 3.92 14.78
CA LYS A 137 -19.01 3.41 13.91
C LYS A 137 -18.57 2.27 13.00
N SER A 138 -17.27 2.12 12.77
CA SER A 138 -16.76 1.14 11.81
C SER A 138 -16.49 -0.22 12.45
N LEU A 139 -16.34 -0.31 13.78
CA LEU A 139 -16.02 -1.56 14.49
C LEU A 139 -17.25 -2.21 15.16
N THR A 140 -18.40 -1.54 15.16
CA THR A 140 -19.68 -2.10 15.59
C THR A 140 -20.43 -2.64 14.37
N GLY A 141 -20.08 -3.85 13.95
CA GLY A 141 -20.82 -4.65 12.97
C GLY A 141 -21.12 -6.01 13.56
#